data_AF-A0A7C3QH57-F1
#
_entry.id   AF-A0A7C3QH57-F1
#
_cell.length_a   1.000
_cell.length_b   1.000
_cell.length_c   1.000
_cell.angle_alpha   90.00
_cell.angle_beta   90.00
_cell.angle_gamma   90.00
#
_symmetry.space_group_name_H-M   'P 1'
#
loop_
_entity.id
_entity.type
_entity.pdbx_description
1 polymer ?
#
loop_
_entity_poly.entity_id
_entity_poly.type
_entity_poly.pdbx_seq_one_letter_code
_entity_poly.pdbx_strand_id
1 'polypeptide(L)'
;MIIRYSDFQTTEDIMLTDTEEYGATYTVRIRDRGQITIPQAVRENLAARSGDMLTLVQVGDVYVLTKKELQIPRLAEQFSAIMEEEGVTLADLLAGLEEEREAIYRERMASAG
;
A
#
# COMPACT_ATOMS: atom_id res chain seq x y z
N MET A 1 -0.19 -14.72 -15.48
CA MET A 1 -0.36 -13.98 -16.76
C MET A 1 0.62 -12.81 -16.72
N ILE A 2 1.60 -12.74 -17.63
CA ILE A 2 2.63 -11.69 -17.60
C ILE A 2 2.18 -10.58 -18.56
N ILE A 3 1.78 -9.43 -18.02
CA ILE A 3 1.35 -8.28 -18.80
C ILE A 3 2.60 -7.50 -19.22
N ARG A 4 2.73 -7.20 -20.52
CA ARG A 4 3.87 -6.44 -21.06
C ARG A 4 3.59 -4.95 -21.01
N TYR A 5 4.63 -4.18 -20.67
CA TYR A 5 4.59 -2.72 -20.52
C TYR A 5 4.18 -1.97 -21.80
N SER A 6 4.22 -2.64 -22.95
CA SER A 6 3.91 -2.09 -24.28
C SER A 6 2.42 -1.90 -24.57
N ASP A 7 1.55 -2.52 -23.77
CA ASP A 7 0.12 -2.62 -24.09
C ASP A 7 -0.73 -1.45 -23.55
N PHE A 8 -0.12 -0.50 -22.83
CA PHE A 8 -0.80 0.68 -22.29
C PHE A 8 -0.38 1.95 -23.04
N GLN A 9 -1.23 2.45 -23.94
CA GLN A 9 -0.96 3.69 -24.70
C GLN A 9 -1.50 4.97 -24.01
N THR A 10 -2.34 4.86 -22.97
CA THR A 10 -2.84 6.04 -22.25
C THR A 10 -3.06 5.75 -20.76
N THR A 11 -2.81 6.74 -19.90
CA THR A 11 -3.03 6.71 -18.44
C THR A 11 -4.46 6.34 -18.02
N GLU A 12 -5.46 6.57 -18.89
CA GLU A 12 -6.86 6.20 -18.63
C GLU A 12 -7.10 4.69 -18.67
N ASP A 13 -6.37 3.93 -19.50
CA ASP A 13 -6.52 2.46 -19.61
C ASP A 13 -5.94 1.74 -18.38
N ILE A 14 -4.95 2.36 -17.73
CA ILE A 14 -4.37 1.86 -16.47
C ILE A 14 -5.38 1.97 -15.32
N MET A 15 -6.28 2.96 -15.36
CA MET A 15 -7.25 3.21 -14.28
C MET A 15 -8.58 2.47 -14.41
N LEU A 16 -8.91 1.92 -15.59
CA LEU A 16 -10.23 1.29 -15.84
C LEU A 16 -10.23 -0.24 -15.69
N THR A 17 -9.09 -0.90 -15.54
CA THR A 17 -9.03 -2.38 -15.67
C THR A 17 -8.83 -3.15 -14.36
N ASP A 18 -8.50 -2.53 -13.22
CA ASP A 18 -8.30 -3.26 -11.96
C ASP A 18 -8.88 -2.52 -10.74
N THR A 19 -10.21 -2.53 -10.61
CA THR A 19 -10.88 -2.12 -9.36
C THR A 19 -10.86 -3.23 -8.30
N GLU A 20 -10.44 -4.46 -8.64
CA GLU A 20 -10.45 -5.58 -7.68
C GLU A 20 -9.12 -5.77 -6.92
N GLU A 21 -8.02 -5.09 -7.30
CA GLU A 21 -6.71 -5.28 -6.66
C GLU A 21 -6.15 -4.04 -5.93
N TYR A 22 -6.70 -2.84 -6.16
CA TYR A 22 -6.37 -1.63 -5.40
C TYR A 22 -7.59 -1.19 -4.59
N GLY A 23 -7.42 -0.96 -3.28
CA GLY A 23 -8.52 -0.62 -2.36
C GLY A 23 -9.41 0.54 -2.85
N ALA A 24 -10.62 0.65 -2.28
CA ALA A 24 -11.67 1.58 -2.71
C ALA A 24 -11.15 2.97 -3.11
N THR A 25 -11.39 3.36 -4.37
CA THR A 25 -10.97 4.65 -4.92
C THR A 25 -12.06 5.71 -4.73
N TYR A 26 -11.67 6.93 -4.35
CA TYR A 26 -12.58 8.05 -4.16
C TYR A 26 -12.09 9.28 -4.94
N THR A 27 -12.88 9.76 -5.89
CA THR A 27 -12.62 11.05 -6.54
C THR A 27 -13.04 12.19 -5.60
N VAL A 28 -12.09 13.05 -5.25
CA VAL A 28 -12.35 14.25 -4.42
C VAL A 28 -12.08 15.52 -5.21
N ARG A 29 -12.80 16.59 -4.88
CA ARG A 29 -12.60 17.91 -5.47
C ARG A 29 -11.90 18.82 -4.48
N ILE A 30 -10.86 19.50 -4.95
CA ILE A 30 -10.20 20.59 -4.22
C ILE A 30 -11.10 21.83 -4.28
N ARG A 31 -11.36 22.43 -3.12
CA ARG A 31 -12.08 23.70 -2.96
C ARG A 31 -11.10 24.84 -2.71
N ASP A 32 -11.64 26.00 -2.37
CA ASP A 32 -10.86 27.19 -2.06
C ASP A 32 -9.78 26.89 -1.01
N ARG A 33 -8.60 27.48 -1.23
CA ARG A 33 -7.43 27.35 -0.35
C ARG A 33 -6.95 25.91 -0.15
N GLY A 34 -7.16 25.02 -1.13
CA GLY A 34 -6.63 23.65 -1.09
C GLY A 34 -7.42 22.70 -0.20
N GLN A 35 -8.62 23.08 0.25
CA GLN A 35 -9.43 22.23 1.13
C GLN A 35 -10.03 21.06 0.36
N ILE A 36 -9.88 19.85 0.90
CA ILE A 36 -10.57 18.65 0.42
C ILE A 36 -11.55 18.15 1.48
N THR A 37 -12.67 17.59 1.05
CA THR A 37 -13.57 16.85 1.94
C THR A 37 -13.24 15.38 1.87
N ILE A 38 -12.83 14.79 2.99
CA ILE A 38 -12.58 13.35 3.10
C ILE A 38 -13.94 12.63 3.14
N PRO A 39 -14.24 11.69 2.22
CA PRO A 39 -15.48 10.92 2.24
C PRO A 39 -15.69 10.16 3.55
N GLN A 40 -16.95 9.91 3.94
CA GLN A 40 -17.27 9.27 5.22
C GLN A 40 -16.56 7.91 5.41
N ALA A 41 -16.63 7.05 4.41
CA ALA A 41 -15.99 5.74 4.46
C ALA A 41 -14.47 5.83 4.68
N VAL A 42 -13.80 6.82 4.07
CA VAL A 42 -12.36 7.05 4.28
C VAL A 42 -12.09 7.55 5.70
N ARG A 43 -12.93 8.45 6.24
CA ARG A 43 -12.79 8.94 7.63
C ARG A 43 -12.95 7.81 8.65
N GLU A 44 -13.90 6.91 8.43
CA GLU A 44 -14.14 5.75 9.30
C GLU A 44 -12.95 4.80 9.29
N ASN A 45 -12.41 4.48 8.11
CA ASN A 45 -11.22 3.64 7.96
C ASN A 45 -9.96 4.27 8.59
N LEU A 46 -9.80 5.59 8.46
CA LEU A 46 -8.71 6.32 9.12
C LEU A 46 -8.96 6.57 10.62
N ALA A 47 -10.15 6.23 11.14
CA ALA A 47 -10.64 6.66 12.44
C ALA A 47 -10.42 8.17 12.68
N ALA A 48 -10.59 8.98 11.64
CA ALA A 48 -10.34 10.42 11.64
C ALA A 48 -11.59 11.18 12.09
N ARG A 49 -11.42 12.05 13.09
CA ARG A 49 -12.49 12.89 13.65
C ARG A 49 -12.24 14.37 13.33
N SER A 50 -13.28 15.18 13.45
CA SER A 50 -13.13 16.64 13.34
C SER A 50 -12.11 17.15 14.37
N GLY A 51 -11.10 17.88 13.89
CA GLY A 51 -10.00 18.38 14.72
C GLY A 51 -8.77 17.46 14.76
N ASP A 52 -8.85 16.23 14.26
CA ASP A 52 -7.67 15.37 14.10
C ASP A 52 -6.73 15.96 13.04
N MET A 53 -5.42 15.91 13.32
CA MET A 53 -4.39 16.20 12.34
C MET A 53 -4.11 14.94 11.50
N LEU A 54 -3.93 15.16 10.20
CA LEU A 54 -3.48 14.14 9.26
C LEU A 54 -2.18 14.61 8.62
N THR A 55 -1.32 13.65 8.28
CA THR A 55 -0.04 13.90 7.62
C THR A 55 -0.17 13.54 6.15
N LEU A 56 0.21 14.48 5.28
CA LEU A 56 0.34 14.26 3.85
C LEU A 56 1.81 13.99 3.53
N VAL A 57 2.12 12.81 3.00
CA VAL A 57 3.50 12.43 2.63
C VAL A 57 3.60 12.20 1.13
N GLN A 58 4.65 12.73 0.52
CA GLN A 58 4.98 12.45 -0.87
C GLN A 58 5.83 11.17 -0.97
N VAL A 59 5.41 10.23 -1.80
CA VAL A 59 6.14 8.99 -2.12
C VAL A 59 6.26 8.91 -3.63
N GLY A 60 7.42 9.27 -4.17
CA GLY A 60 7.59 9.45 -5.62
C GLY A 60 6.63 10.52 -6.15
N ASP A 61 5.79 10.12 -7.10
CA ASP A 61 4.81 10.99 -7.79
C ASP A 61 3.40 10.97 -7.16
N VAL A 62 3.21 10.25 -6.04
CA VAL A 62 1.91 10.17 -5.34
C VAL A 62 1.97 10.79 -3.95
N TYR A 63 0.81 11.24 -3.47
CA TYR A 63 0.62 11.72 -2.09
C TYR A 63 -0.21 10.72 -1.28
N VAL A 64 0.28 10.38 -0.09
CA VAL A 64 -0.38 9.50 0.88
C VAL A 64 -0.87 10.32 2.05
N LEU A 65 -2.16 10.18 2.38
CA LEU A 65 -2.75 10.78 3.57
C LEU A 65 -2.83 9.73 4.69
N THR A 66 -2.25 10.02 5.85
CA THR A 66 -2.20 9.09 6.98
C THR A 66 -2.40 9.80 8.31
N LYS A 67 -2.85 9.05 9.33
CA LYS A 67 -2.99 9.54 10.71
C LYS A 67 -1.69 9.46 11.53
N LYS A 68 -0.74 8.62 11.12
CA LYS A 68 0.55 8.44 11.81
C LYS A 68 1.68 9.10 11.03
N GLU A 69 2.69 9.58 11.73
CA GLU A 69 4.00 9.82 11.09
C GLU A 69 4.44 8.53 10.40
N LEU A 70 4.69 8.59 9.10
CA LEU A 70 5.24 7.45 8.37
C LEU A 70 6.63 7.15 8.94
N GLN A 71 6.73 6.12 9.76
CA GLN A 71 8.00 5.58 10.22
C GLN A 71 8.70 4.78 9.11
N ILE A 72 8.31 4.91 7.83
CA ILE A 72 8.88 4.13 6.71
C ILE A 72 10.42 4.19 6.70
N PRO A 73 11.07 5.37 6.87
CA PRO A 73 12.53 5.41 6.97
C PRO A 73 13.05 4.66 8.19
N ARG A 74 12.46 4.86 9.36
CA ARG A 74 12.84 4.18 10.61
C ARG A 74 12.64 2.67 10.52
N LEU A 75 11.57 2.23 9.88
CA LEU A 75 11.25 0.83 9.70
C LEU A 75 12.25 0.19 8.73
N ALA A 76 12.59 0.87 7.63
CA ALA A 76 13.64 0.44 6.72
C ALA A 76 15.01 0.35 7.40
N GLU A 77 15.36 1.31 8.27
CA GLU A 77 16.57 1.26 9.09
C GLU A 77 16.55 0.08 10.07
N GLN A 78 15.43 -0.17 10.75
CA GLN A 78 15.27 -1.32 11.65
C GLN A 78 15.39 -2.65 10.90
N PHE A 79 14.77 -2.78 9.73
CA PHE A 79 14.90 -3.96 8.89
C PHE A 79 16.34 -4.16 8.41
N SER A 80 17.02 -3.08 8.02
CA SER A 80 18.42 -3.13 7.59
C SER A 80 19.33 -3.59 8.73
N ALA A 81 19.11 -3.06 9.95
CA ALA A 81 19.86 -3.45 11.13
C ALA A 81 19.67 -4.93 11.49
N ILE A 82 18.43 -5.43 11.45
CA ILE A 82 18.13 -6.85 11.73
C ILE A 82 18.75 -7.76 10.65
N MET A 83 18.65 -7.39 9.37
CA MET A 83 19.27 -8.15 8.27
C MET A 83 20.80 -8.21 8.41
N GLU A 84 21.43 -7.11 8.83
CA GLU A 84 22.88 -7.07 9.08
C GLU A 84 23.29 -7.91 10.29
N GLU A 85 22.50 -7.88 11.38
CA GLU A 85 22.73 -8.70 12.58
C GLU A 85 22.64 -10.21 12.29
N GLU A 86 21.63 -10.62 11.51
CA GLU A 86 21.38 -12.02 11.16
C GLU A 86 22.18 -12.49 9.93
N GLY A 87 22.90 -11.59 9.25
CA GLY A 87 23.65 -11.90 8.03
C GLY A 87 22.77 -12.31 6.84
N VAL A 88 21.52 -11.86 6.82
CA VAL A 88 20.49 -12.24 5.85
C VAL A 88 20.40 -11.19 4.76
N THR A 89 20.34 -11.62 3.50
CA THR A 89 20.16 -10.68 2.38
C THR A 89 18.67 -10.41 2.12
N LEU A 90 18.37 -9.32 1.42
CA LEU A 90 17.00 -9.04 0.96
C LEU A 90 16.44 -10.20 0.10
N ALA A 91 17.28 -10.86 -0.69
CA ALA A 91 16.86 -11.99 -1.52
C ALA A 91 16.41 -13.18 -0.67
N ASP A 92 17.14 -13.47 0.42
CA ASP A 92 16.79 -14.54 1.36
C ASP A 92 15.47 -14.22 2.08
N LEU A 93 15.27 -12.95 2.46
CA LEU A 93 14.07 -12.48 3.14
C LEU A 93 12.83 -12.55 2.23
N LEU A 94 12.98 -12.24 0.94
CA LEU A 94 11.93 -12.39 -0.07
C LEU A 94 11.64 -13.85 -0.40
N ALA A 95 12.66 -14.70 -0.44
CA ALA A 95 12.51 -16.14 -0.66
C ALA A 95 11.71 -16.80 0.47
N GLY A 96 12.02 -16.49 1.73
CA GLY A 96 11.27 -17.00 2.88
C GLY A 96 9.79 -16.58 2.87
N LEU A 97 9.50 -15.35 2.41
CA LEU A 97 8.12 -14.88 2.30
C LEU A 97 7.30 -15.66 1.25
N GLU A 98 7.94 -16.06 0.15
CA GLU A 98 7.30 -16.89 -0.87
C GLU A 98 7.02 -18.31 -0.36
N GLU A 99 7.98 -18.91 0.34
CA GLU A 99 7.81 -20.22 0.99
C GLU A 99 6.66 -20.23 2.01
N GLU A 100 6.52 -19.15 2.79
CA GLU A 100 5.45 -19.01 3.78
C GLU A 100 4.09 -18.78 3.13
N ARG A 101 4.02 -18.02 2.02
CA ARG A 101 2.80 -17.91 1.21
C ARG A 101 2.37 -19.27 0.67
N GLU A 102 3.28 -20.04 0.10
CA GLU A 102 3.00 -21.39 -0.38
C GLU A 102 2.55 -22.33 0.76
N ALA A 103 3.10 -22.19 1.96
CA ALA A 103 2.66 -22.95 3.13
C ALA A 103 1.22 -22.60 3.53
N ILE A 104 0.89 -21.31 3.64
CA ILE A 104 -0.47 -20.82 3.96
C ILE A 104 -1.49 -21.27 2.91
N TYR A 105 -1.13 -21.22 1.61
CA TYR A 105 -2.00 -21.71 0.54
C TYR A 105 -2.26 -23.22 0.66
N ARG A 106 -1.23 -24.02 0.96
CA ARG A 106 -1.38 -25.47 1.17
C ARG A 106 -2.24 -25.81 2.38
N GLU A 107 -2.08 -25.09 3.49
CA GLU A 107 -2.91 -25.28 4.68
C GLU A 107 -4.38 -24.91 4.45
N ARG A 108 -4.65 -23.82 3.72
CA ARG A 108 -6.03 -23.43 3.34
C ARG A 108 -6.67 -24.43 2.38
N MET A 109 -5.90 -25.06 1.49
CA MET A 109 -6.41 -26.10 0.59
C MET A 109 -6.64 -27.44 1.30
N ALA A 110 -5.81 -27.78 2.28
CA ALA A 110 -5.95 -29.01 3.07
C ALA A 110 -7.09 -28.96 4.11
N SER A 111 -7.52 -27.76 4.51
CA SER A 111 -8.64 -27.55 5.44
C SER A 111 -10.00 -27.35 4.74
N ALA A 112 -10.02 -27.33 3.40
CA ALA A 112 -11.21 -27.13 2.58
C ALA A 112 -11.69 -28.39 1.83
N GLY A 113 -11.11 -29.56 2.12
CA GLY A 113 -11.53 -30.88 1.60
C GLY A 113 -11.84 -31.86 2.72
#